data_AF-A0A9D6D447-F1
#
_entry.id   AF-A0A9D6D447-F1
#
_cell.length_a   1.000
_cell.length_b   1.000
_cell.length_c   1.000
_cell.angle_alpha   90.00
_cell.angle_beta   90.00
_cell.angle_gamma   90.00
#
_symmetry.space_group_name_H-M   'P 1'
#
loop_
_entity.id
_entity.type
_entity.pdbx_description
1 polymer ?
#
loop_
_entity_poly.entity_id
_entity_poly.type
_entity_poly.pdbx_seq_one_letter_code
_entity_poly.pdbx_strand_id
1 'polypeptide(L)'
;MLVLGETDAGKTTLVTQLANALLATGHGVAIVDADPGQSEIGPPATIGLGRVARPLARPAEATLLALHFTGVTSAAANTLGTVVGVARMVERARAEGFAHVLVDTSGLVTGELGRALKQAKIALARPDAVVALQRASECEHVVRPYERAHPPMLPRLPALGVPR
;
A
#
# COMPACT_ATOMS: atom_id res chain seq x y z
N MET A 1 -4.64 -5.68 -3.38
CA MET A 1 -5.23 -4.31 -3.34
C MET A 1 -4.16 -3.31 -2.96
N LEU A 2 -4.17 -2.12 -3.57
CA LEU A 2 -3.25 -1.03 -3.28
C LEU A 2 -4.02 0.18 -2.72
N VAL A 3 -3.55 0.76 -1.61
CA VAL A 3 -4.22 1.88 -0.95
C VAL A 3 -3.46 3.18 -1.20
N LEU A 4 -4.15 4.17 -1.76
CA LEU A 4 -3.66 5.51 -2.08
C LEU A 4 -4.32 6.56 -1.19
N GLY A 5 -3.65 7.69 -1.05
CA GLY A 5 -4.11 8.84 -0.27
C GLY A 5 -2.94 9.66 0.23
N GLU A 6 -3.18 10.91 0.55
CA GLU A 6 -2.19 11.79 1.18
C GLU A 6 -1.75 11.27 2.56
N THR A 7 -0.72 11.89 3.14
CA THR A 7 -0.36 11.69 4.55
C THR A 7 -1.57 11.94 5.45
N ASP A 8 -1.70 11.16 6.53
CA ASP A 8 -2.83 11.23 7.48
C ASP A 8 -4.23 11.01 6.87
N ALA A 9 -4.35 10.38 5.69
CA ALA A 9 -5.65 10.02 5.11
C ALA A 9 -6.31 8.78 5.75
N GLY A 10 -5.62 8.07 6.65
CA GLY A 10 -6.11 6.85 7.31
C GLY A 10 -5.85 5.55 6.55
N LYS A 11 -4.89 5.53 5.62
CA LYS A 11 -4.52 4.36 4.81
C LYS A 11 -4.15 3.14 5.66
N THR A 12 -3.24 3.34 6.60
CA THR A 12 -2.77 2.32 7.54
C THR A 12 -3.89 1.76 8.42
N THR A 13 -4.80 2.63 8.88
CA THR A 13 -6.01 2.23 9.62
C THR A 13 -6.91 1.34 8.77
N LEU A 14 -7.20 1.73 7.51
CA LEU A 14 -8.00 0.93 6.59
C LEU A 14 -7.35 -0.44 6.33
N VAL A 15 -6.04 -0.46 6.06
CA VAL A 15 -5.29 -1.70 5.81
C VAL A 15 -5.38 -2.62 7.01
N THR A 16 -5.23 -2.11 8.23
CA THR A 16 -5.31 -2.89 9.47
C THR A 16 -6.71 -3.47 9.69
N GLN A 17 -7.75 -2.65 9.54
CA GLN A 17 -9.14 -3.09 9.72
C GLN A 17 -9.53 -4.14 8.67
N LEU A 18 -9.16 -3.92 7.41
CA LEU A 18 -9.44 -4.86 6.34
C LEU A 18 -8.64 -6.16 6.52
N ALA A 19 -7.39 -6.09 6.96
CA ALA A 19 -6.59 -7.28 7.26
C ALA A 19 -7.27 -8.16 8.31
N ASN A 20 -7.78 -7.56 9.38
CA ASN A 20 -8.50 -8.27 10.44
C ASN A 20 -9.81 -8.88 9.93
N ALA A 21 -10.58 -8.13 9.14
CA ALA A 21 -11.83 -8.60 8.54
C ALA A 21 -11.59 -9.81 7.61
N LEU A 22 -10.56 -9.74 6.76
CA LEU A 22 -10.20 -10.83 5.85
C LEU A 22 -9.63 -12.05 6.61
N LEU A 23 -8.82 -11.84 7.64
CA LEU A 23 -8.33 -12.92 8.49
C LEU A 23 -9.50 -13.69 9.14
N ALA A 24 -10.53 -12.98 9.61
CA ALA A 24 -11.72 -13.59 10.22
C ALA A 24 -12.51 -14.50 9.26
N THR A 25 -12.31 -14.34 7.94
CA THR A 25 -12.89 -15.24 6.92
C THR A 25 -12.05 -16.48 6.64
N GLY A 26 -10.92 -16.67 7.34
CA GLY A 26 -10.05 -17.85 7.22
C GLY A 26 -9.02 -17.78 6.09
N HIS A 27 -8.94 -16.66 5.36
CA HIS A 27 -8.00 -16.49 4.26
C HIS A 27 -6.60 -16.05 4.74
N GLY A 28 -5.56 -16.47 4.01
CA GLY A 28 -4.21 -15.97 4.23
C GLY A 28 -4.09 -14.50 3.80
N VAL A 29 -3.71 -13.62 4.73
CA VAL A 29 -3.55 -12.18 4.49
C VAL A 29 -2.09 -11.76 4.69
N ALA A 30 -1.57 -11.01 3.72
CA ALA A 30 -0.29 -10.34 3.78
C ALA A 30 -0.46 -8.82 3.67
N ILE A 31 0.39 -8.08 4.38
CA ILE A 31 0.52 -6.63 4.26
C ILE A 31 1.88 -6.32 3.65
N VAL A 32 1.89 -5.49 2.62
CA VAL A 32 3.11 -4.85 2.09
C VAL A 32 3.13 -3.42 2.60
N ASP A 33 4.01 -3.15 3.56
CA ASP A 33 4.29 -1.81 4.07
C ASP A 33 5.23 -1.10 3.10
N ALA A 34 4.70 -0.12 2.36
CA ALA A 34 5.37 0.60 1.30
C ALA A 34 5.53 2.10 1.58
N ASP A 35 5.69 2.47 2.85
CA ASP A 35 6.15 3.79 3.28
C ASP A 35 7.53 3.74 3.96
N PRO A 36 8.64 3.88 3.19
CA PRO A 36 9.99 3.87 3.76
C PRO A 36 10.24 4.94 4.83
N GLY A 37 9.43 6.00 4.89
CA GLY A 37 9.58 7.09 5.85
C GLY A 37 8.87 6.85 7.18
N GLN A 38 7.84 6.01 7.17
CA GLN A 38 7.01 5.69 8.35
C GLN A 38 6.76 4.18 8.43
N SER A 39 7.77 3.38 8.08
CA SER A 39 7.62 1.92 8.08
C SER A 39 7.29 1.42 9.49
N GLU A 40 6.26 0.57 9.56
CA GLU A 40 5.80 -0.07 10.78
C GLU A 40 6.23 -1.53 10.87
N ILE A 41 6.24 -2.24 9.74
CA ILE A 41 6.57 -3.68 9.70
C ILE A 41 8.08 -3.91 9.70
N GLY A 42 8.81 -3.05 8.97
CA GLY A 42 10.26 -3.08 8.89
C GLY A 42 10.91 -1.89 9.59
N PRO A 43 12.26 -1.86 9.63
CA PRO A 43 12.97 -0.65 10.04
C PRO A 43 12.78 0.47 9.00
N PRO A 44 13.13 1.73 9.34
CA PRO A 44 13.13 2.82 8.39
C PRO A 44 13.90 2.49 7.10
N ALA A 45 13.51 3.13 6.00
CA ALA A 45 14.07 2.93 4.67
C ALA A 45 13.85 1.52 4.08
N THR A 46 12.86 0.76 4.56
CA THR A 46 12.49 -0.53 3.98
C THR A 46 11.09 -0.56 3.40
N ILE A 47 10.85 -1.53 2.51
CA ILE A 47 9.53 -2.02 2.15
C ILE A 47 9.40 -3.40 2.79
N GLY A 48 8.38 -3.61 3.63
CA GLY A 48 8.22 -4.85 4.38
C GLY A 48 7.05 -5.70 3.91
N LEU A 49 7.24 -7.02 3.89
CA LEU A 49 6.16 -8.00 3.74
C LEU A 49 5.88 -8.63 5.10
N GLY A 50 4.68 -8.43 5.63
CA GLY A 50 4.21 -9.00 6.89
C GLY A 50 3.06 -10.00 6.69
N ARG A 51 3.12 -11.11 7.40
CA ARG A 51 2.02 -12.09 7.52
C ARG A 51 1.09 -11.72 8.67
N VAL A 52 -0.20 -11.69 8.39
CA VAL A 52 -1.25 -11.50 9.39
C VAL A 52 -1.67 -12.88 9.92
N ALA A 53 -1.21 -13.24 11.12
CA ALA A 53 -1.50 -14.55 11.74
C ALA A 53 -2.53 -14.46 12.87
N ARG A 54 -2.82 -13.25 13.35
CA ARG A 54 -3.77 -12.93 14.41
C ARG A 54 -4.33 -11.52 14.18
N PRO A 55 -5.45 -11.14 14.81
CA PRO A 55 -5.92 -9.76 14.77
C PRO A 55 -4.82 -8.78 15.21
N LEU A 56 -4.70 -7.68 14.47
CA LEU A 56 -3.69 -6.64 14.64
C LEU A 56 -4.34 -5.39 15.22
N ALA A 57 -3.69 -4.74 16.20
CA ALA A 57 -4.01 -3.35 16.53
C ALA A 57 -3.32 -2.36 15.57
N ARG A 58 -2.16 -2.76 15.02
CA ARG A 58 -1.35 -1.99 14.07
C ARG A 58 -0.51 -2.91 13.17
N PRO A 59 -0.07 -2.47 11.97
CA PRO A 59 0.71 -3.30 11.06
C PRO A 59 2.00 -3.87 11.65
N ALA A 60 2.65 -3.16 12.57
CA ALA A 60 3.88 -3.63 13.24
C ALA A 60 3.75 -4.98 13.99
N GLU A 61 2.52 -5.44 14.24
CA GLU A 61 2.26 -6.75 14.86
C GLU A 61 2.25 -7.91 13.86
N ALA A 62 2.26 -7.62 12.55
CA ALA A 62 2.37 -8.63 11.52
C ALA A 62 3.75 -9.33 11.62
N THR A 63 3.77 -10.64 11.37
CA THR A 63 5.03 -11.40 11.37
C THR A 63 5.82 -11.03 10.12
N LEU A 64 6.97 -10.38 10.28
CA LEU A 64 7.85 -10.02 9.18
C LEU A 64 8.32 -11.28 8.43
N LEU A 65 8.12 -11.30 7.11
CA LEU A 65 8.55 -12.39 6.22
C LEU A 65 9.72 -11.98 5.33
N ALA A 66 9.70 -10.75 4.80
CA ALA A 66 10.74 -10.27 3.90
C ALA A 66 10.85 -8.74 3.96
N LEU A 67 12.04 -8.24 3.63
CA LEU A 67 12.33 -6.82 3.53
C LEU A 67 13.02 -6.52 2.19
N HIS A 68 12.76 -5.31 1.69
CA HIS A 68 13.56 -4.69 0.65
C HIS A 68 14.12 -3.36 1.17
N PHE A 69 15.45 -3.27 1.30
CA PHE A 69 16.09 -2.03 1.73
C PHE A 69 16.20 -1.04 0.56
N THR A 70 15.55 0.12 0.71
CA THR A 70 15.55 1.19 -0.29
C THR A 70 16.72 2.16 -0.12
N GLY A 71 17.36 2.17 1.05
CA GLY A 71 18.45 3.08 1.40
C GLY A 71 18.02 4.51 1.73
N VAL A 72 16.73 4.84 1.61
CA VAL A 72 16.20 6.20 1.82
C VAL A 72 14.87 6.16 2.58
N THR A 73 14.62 7.15 3.41
CA THR A 73 13.34 7.31 4.14
C THR A 73 12.31 8.12 3.35
N SER A 74 12.59 8.46 2.10
CA SER A 74 11.66 9.16 1.21
C SER A 74 11.54 8.44 -0.12
N ALA A 75 10.32 8.04 -0.47
CA ALA A 75 10.03 7.44 -1.78
C ALA A 75 10.39 8.36 -2.96
N ALA A 76 10.47 9.67 -2.73
CA ALA A 76 10.94 10.64 -3.72
C ALA A 76 12.44 10.53 -4.00
N ALA A 77 13.25 10.17 -2.99
CA ALA A 77 14.71 10.10 -3.10
C ALA A 77 15.19 8.83 -3.82
N ASN A 78 14.40 7.75 -3.83
CA ASN A 78 14.66 6.53 -4.60
C ASN A 78 13.36 5.93 -5.13
N THR A 79 12.78 6.59 -6.13
CA THR A 79 11.50 6.17 -6.72
C THR A 79 11.59 4.78 -7.34
N LEU A 80 12.66 4.48 -8.08
CA LEU A 80 12.86 3.19 -8.73
C LEU A 80 12.96 2.06 -7.71
N GLY A 81 13.84 2.19 -6.71
CA GLY A 81 14.01 1.18 -5.66
C GLY A 81 12.73 0.97 -4.86
N THR A 82 12.00 2.04 -4.56
CA THR A 82 10.69 1.95 -3.90
C THR A 82 9.68 1.16 -4.73
N VAL A 83 9.55 1.45 -6.03
CA VAL A 83 8.60 0.76 -6.90
C VAL A 83 8.97 -0.72 -7.07
N VAL A 84 10.25 -1.00 -7.35
CA VAL A 84 10.76 -2.38 -7.49
C VAL A 84 10.60 -3.16 -6.20
N GLY A 85 10.88 -2.55 -5.05
CA GLY A 85 10.68 -3.17 -3.73
C GLY A 85 9.24 -3.59 -3.50
N VAL A 86 8.27 -2.69 -3.78
CA VAL A 86 6.84 -3.02 -3.68
C VAL A 86 6.45 -4.17 -4.59
N ALA A 87 6.84 -4.12 -5.87
CA ALA A 87 6.53 -5.18 -6.81
C ALA A 87 7.10 -6.53 -6.35
N ARG A 88 8.35 -6.56 -5.87
CA ARG A 88 8.98 -7.78 -5.34
C ARG A 88 8.25 -8.34 -4.13
N MET A 89 7.82 -7.49 -3.20
CA MET A 89 7.08 -7.95 -2.01
C MET A 89 5.69 -8.47 -2.37
N VAL A 90 5.01 -7.85 -3.34
CA VAL A 90 3.71 -8.34 -3.85
C VAL A 90 3.87 -9.69 -4.55
N GLU A 91 4.86 -9.81 -5.45
CA GLU A 91 5.14 -11.07 -6.14
C GLU A 91 5.56 -12.18 -5.16
N ARG A 92 6.34 -11.85 -4.14
CA ARG A 92 6.70 -12.79 -3.08
C ARG A 92 5.48 -13.28 -2.32
N ALA A 93 4.58 -12.39 -1.92
CA ALA A 93 3.35 -12.76 -1.24
C ALA A 93 2.45 -13.67 -2.11
N ARG A 94 2.35 -13.38 -3.41
CA ARG A 94 1.65 -14.24 -4.38
C ARG A 94 2.28 -15.62 -4.47
N ALA A 95 3.61 -15.69 -4.59
CA ALA A 95 4.35 -16.95 -4.65
C ALA A 95 4.22 -17.80 -3.38
N GLU A 96 4.05 -17.17 -2.22
CA GLU A 96 3.77 -17.84 -0.95
C GLU A 96 2.29 -18.24 -0.77
N GLY A 97 1.42 -17.95 -1.74
CA GLY A 97 0.03 -18.39 -1.76
C GLY A 97 -0.91 -17.55 -0.90
N PHE A 98 -0.54 -16.32 -0.54
CA PHE A 98 -1.44 -15.40 0.15
C PHE A 98 -2.65 -15.06 -0.73
N ALA A 99 -3.86 -15.35 -0.23
CA ALA A 99 -5.11 -15.03 -0.92
C ALA A 99 -5.34 -13.51 -1.03
N HIS A 100 -4.90 -12.75 -0.02
CA HIS A 100 -5.04 -11.31 0.00
C HIS A 100 -3.69 -10.63 0.29
N VAL A 101 -3.33 -9.68 -0.59
CA VAL A 101 -2.16 -8.82 -0.41
C VAL A 101 -2.63 -7.37 -0.35
N LEU A 102 -2.45 -6.74 0.81
CA LEU A 102 -2.82 -5.36 1.08
C LEU A 102 -1.57 -4.48 1.05
N VAL A 103 -1.48 -3.55 0.12
CA VAL A 103 -0.32 -2.64 0.02
C VAL A 103 -0.68 -1.30 0.67
N ASP A 104 -0.07 -1.02 1.84
CA ASP A 104 -0.11 0.30 2.47
C ASP A 104 0.98 1.17 1.85
N THR A 105 0.66 2.36 1.36
CA THR A 105 1.62 3.17 0.58
C THR A 105 1.89 4.52 1.23
N SER A 106 3.04 5.12 0.91
CA SER A 106 3.36 6.48 1.39
C SER A 106 2.38 7.58 0.98
N GLY A 107 2.40 8.71 1.69
CA GLY A 107 1.51 9.86 1.39
C GLY A 107 1.82 10.66 0.11
N LEU A 108 2.89 10.33 -0.62
CA LEU A 108 3.29 11.06 -1.84
C LEU A 108 2.36 10.74 -3.01
N VAL A 109 1.25 11.47 -3.12
CA VAL A 109 0.29 11.36 -4.23
C VAL A 109 0.26 12.60 -5.11
N THR A 110 0.69 13.77 -4.63
CA THR A 110 0.59 15.04 -5.35
C THR A 110 1.77 15.31 -6.30
N GLY A 111 1.54 16.19 -7.28
CA GLY A 111 2.54 16.59 -8.26
C GLY A 111 2.88 15.50 -9.27
N GLU A 112 3.74 15.82 -10.24
CA GLU A 112 4.11 14.88 -11.30
C GLU A 112 4.86 13.65 -10.76
N LEU A 113 5.70 13.86 -9.74
CA LEU A 113 6.42 12.78 -9.08
C LEU A 113 5.49 11.82 -8.35
N GLY A 114 4.52 12.33 -7.57
CA GLY A 114 3.53 11.50 -6.90
C GLY A 114 2.68 10.70 -7.89
N ARG A 115 2.22 11.37 -8.96
CA ARG A 115 1.53 10.71 -10.07
C ARG A 115 2.35 9.55 -10.65
N ALA A 116 3.57 9.84 -11.11
CA ALA A 116 4.43 8.85 -11.75
C ALA A 116 4.77 7.68 -10.81
N LEU A 117 5.11 7.98 -9.55
CA LEU A 117 5.42 6.98 -8.53
C LEU A 117 4.25 6.02 -8.31
N LYS A 118 3.04 6.54 -8.11
CA LYS A 118 1.87 5.70 -7.83
C LYS A 118 1.42 4.91 -9.06
N GLN A 119 1.47 5.51 -10.24
CA GLN A 119 1.16 4.81 -11.49
C GLN A 119 2.17 3.68 -11.77
N ALA A 120 3.46 3.90 -11.50
CA ALA A 120 4.47 2.85 -11.62
C ALA A 120 4.23 1.71 -10.61
N LYS A 121 3.83 2.01 -9.37
CA LYS A 121 3.41 0.99 -8.40
C LYS A 121 2.20 0.20 -8.89
N ILE A 122 1.17 0.85 -9.44
CA ILE A 122 -0.01 0.17 -10.00
C ILE A 122 0.40 -0.74 -11.17
N ALA A 123 1.21 -0.23 -12.11
CA ALA A 123 1.63 -0.97 -13.29
C ALA A 123 2.45 -2.24 -12.94
N LEU A 124 3.36 -2.15 -11.97
CA LEU A 124 4.22 -3.28 -11.61
C LEU A 124 3.61 -4.21 -10.57
N ALA A 125 2.85 -3.71 -9.59
CA ALA A 125 2.17 -4.58 -8.62
C ALA A 125 0.93 -5.27 -9.23
N ARG A 126 0.36 -4.71 -10.29
CA ARG A 126 -0.85 -5.21 -10.98
C ARG A 126 -1.95 -5.57 -9.97
N PRO A 127 -2.40 -4.62 -9.13
CA PRO A 127 -3.41 -4.91 -8.12
C PRO A 127 -4.77 -5.15 -8.78
N ASP A 128 -5.62 -5.96 -8.16
CA ASP A 128 -7.02 -6.13 -8.61
C ASP A 128 -7.91 -4.94 -8.24
N ALA A 129 -7.51 -4.18 -7.22
CA ALA A 129 -8.19 -2.98 -6.74
C ALA A 129 -7.18 -1.92 -6.27
N VAL A 130 -7.48 -0.66 -6.58
CA VAL A 130 -6.78 0.52 -6.09
C VAL A 130 -7.79 1.40 -5.35
N VAL A 131 -7.64 1.51 -4.04
CA VAL A 131 -8.52 2.32 -3.20
C VAL A 131 -7.92 3.71 -3.06
N ALA A 132 -8.66 4.73 -3.46
CA ALA A 132 -8.30 6.13 -3.23
C ALA A 132 -9.00 6.65 -1.97
N LEU A 133 -8.26 6.85 -0.88
CA LEU A 133 -8.72 7.63 0.27
C LEU A 133 -8.39 9.10 0.03
N GLN A 134 -9.42 9.92 -0.09
CA GLN A 134 -9.27 11.33 -0.43
C GLN A 134 -10.27 12.21 0.34
N ARG A 135 -9.91 13.48 0.55
CA ARG A 135 -10.83 14.48 1.14
C ARG A 135 -11.61 15.19 0.05
N ALA A 136 -10.95 15.44 -1.07
CA ALA A 136 -11.53 15.97 -2.30
C ALA A 136 -11.12 15.09 -3.48
N SER A 137 -10.08 15.49 -4.23
CA SER A 137 -9.69 14.87 -5.50
C SER A 137 -8.19 14.60 -5.61
N GLU A 138 -7.49 14.50 -4.48
CA GLU A 138 -6.01 14.46 -4.48
C GLU A 138 -5.48 13.21 -5.19
N CYS A 139 -6.25 12.12 -5.26
CA CYS A 139 -5.85 10.90 -5.96
C CYS A 139 -6.33 10.83 -7.41
N GLU A 140 -7.22 11.71 -7.86
CA GLU A 140 -7.92 11.57 -9.16
C GLU A 140 -6.96 11.57 -10.35
N HIS A 141 -5.92 12.41 -10.30
CA HIS A 141 -4.89 12.48 -11.34
C HIS A 141 -4.01 11.20 -11.42
N VAL A 142 -4.03 10.35 -10.39
CA VAL A 142 -3.41 9.02 -10.39
C VAL A 142 -4.35 7.98 -10.99
N VAL A 143 -5.61 7.95 -10.53
CA VAL A 143 -6.54 6.83 -10.78
C VAL A 143 -7.39 6.98 -12.04
N ARG A 144 -7.72 8.20 -12.48
CA ARG A 144 -8.56 8.44 -13.68
C ARG A 144 -8.07 7.73 -14.95
N PRO A 145 -6.74 7.67 -15.24
CA PRO A 145 -6.25 6.94 -16.40
C PRO A 145 -6.62 5.44 -16.43
N TYR A 146 -6.97 4.86 -15.28
CA TYR A 146 -7.34 3.45 -15.16
C TYR A 146 -8.85 3.21 -15.20
N GLU A 147 -9.71 4.23 -15.26
CA GLU A 147 -11.18 4.04 -15.25
C GLU A 147 -11.72 3.23 -16.42
N ARG A 148 -11.04 3.30 -17.56
CA ARG A 148 -11.40 2.56 -18.78
C ARG A 148 -10.64 1.24 -18.92
N ALA A 149 -9.72 0.96 -17.99
CA ALA A 149 -8.92 -0.25 -17.96
C ALA A 149 -9.51 -1.23 -16.92
N HIS A 150 -9.58 -2.50 -17.28
CA HIS A 150 -9.93 -3.55 -16.32
C HIS A 150 -8.89 -4.67 -16.40
N PRO A 151 -8.24 -5.05 -15.28
CA PRO A 151 -8.20 -4.43 -13.92
C PRO A 151 -7.35 -3.13 -13.82
N PRO A 152 -7.40 -2.35 -12.71
CA PRO A 152 -8.03 -2.57 -11.39
C PRO A 152 -9.43 -1.95 -11.16
N MET A 153 -10.17 -2.46 -10.16
CA MET A 153 -11.30 -1.73 -9.55
C MET A 153 -10.81 -0.45 -8.85
N LEU A 154 -11.60 0.63 -8.89
CA LEU A 154 -11.21 1.95 -8.37
C LEU A 154 -12.18 2.53 -7.32
N PRO A 155 -12.32 1.92 -6.12
CA PRO A 155 -13.13 2.51 -5.05
C PRO A 155 -12.56 3.85 -4.59
N ARG A 156 -13.44 4.82 -4.37
CA ARG A 156 -13.13 6.12 -3.79
C ARG A 156 -13.79 6.20 -2.43
N LEU A 157 -13.00 6.36 -1.39
CA LEU A 157 -13.47 6.43 -0.02
C LEU A 157 -13.10 7.78 0.60
N PRO A 158 -13.92 8.34 1.50
CA PRO A 158 -13.51 9.50 2.27
C PRO A 158 -12.28 9.15 3.12
N ALA A 159 -11.37 10.11 3.29
CA ALA A 159 -10.28 9.97 4.25
C ALA A 159 -10.83 9.70 5.67
N LEU A 160 -10.19 8.80 6.41
CA LEU A 160 -10.66 8.36 7.74
C LEU A 160 -10.12 9.24 8.89
N GLY A 161 -9.28 10.24 8.57
CA GLY A 161 -8.74 11.19 9.55
C GLY A 161 -9.66 12.40 9.76
N VAL A 162 -9.73 12.90 11.00
CA VAL A 162 -10.39 14.18 11.30
C VAL A 162 -9.63 15.29 10.58
N PRO A 163 -10.30 16.20 9.83
CA PRO A 163 -9.62 17.38 9.28
C PRO A 163 -9.01 18.18 10.44
N ARG A 164 -7.72 18.53 10.32
CA ARG A 164 -7.08 19.49 11.23
C ARG A 164 -7.61 20.88 10.99
#